data_AF-F0YP78-F1
#
_entry.id   AF-F0YP78-F1
#
_cell.length_a   1.000
_cell.length_b   1.000
_cell.length_c   1.000
_cell.angle_alpha   90.00
_cell.angle_beta   90.00
_cell.angle_gamma   90.00
#
_symmetry.space_group_name_H-M   'P 1'
#
loop_
_entity.id
_entity.type
_entity.pdbx_description
1 polymer ?
#
loop_
_entity_poly.entity_id
_entity_poly.type
_entity_poly.pdbx_seq_one_letter_code
_entity_poly.pdbx_strand_id
1 'polypeptide(L)'
;ERASTQHLDMLAKDSLAFERAYCTIAFCAPARAAVLTGRWPDTTGMYSEQFQLLRAKYIVPLPKLFRDQGYICHGAGKTFH
;
A
#
# COMPACT_ATOMS: atom_id res chain seq x y z
N GLU A 1 -10.63 26.50 -9.20
CA GLU A 1 -11.82 25.63 -9.19
C GLU A 1 -11.54 24.37 -8.39
N ARG A 2 -12.57 23.71 -7.85
CA ARG A 2 -12.44 22.40 -7.16
C ARG A 2 -12.53 21.27 -8.18
N ALA A 3 -11.86 20.15 -7.92
CA ALA A 3 -11.96 18.96 -8.74
C ALA A 3 -13.39 18.39 -8.74
N SER A 4 -13.84 17.86 -9.88
CA SER A 4 -15.11 17.14 -10.01
C SER A 4 -14.87 15.64 -9.88
N THR A 5 -15.44 15.01 -8.85
CA THR A 5 -15.16 13.61 -8.45
C THR A 5 -16.41 12.79 -8.16
N GLN A 6 -17.48 13.00 -8.94
CA GLN A 6 -18.82 12.45 -8.69
C GLN A 6 -18.83 10.95 -8.28
N HIS A 7 -18.05 10.11 -8.97
CA HIS A 7 -17.99 8.68 -8.65
C HIS A 7 -17.27 8.36 -7.34
N LEU A 8 -16.23 9.12 -6.98
CA LEU A 8 -15.56 8.98 -5.68
C LEU A 8 -16.42 9.53 -4.54
N ASP A 9 -17.16 10.61 -4.79
CA ASP A 9 -18.08 11.19 -3.81
C ASP A 9 -19.22 10.22 -3.48
N MET A 10 -19.71 9.46 -4.47
CA MET A 10 -20.69 8.39 -4.25
C MET A 10 -20.09 7.24 -3.42
N LEU A 11 -18.89 6.77 -3.74
CA LEU A 11 -18.20 5.75 -2.95
C LEU A 11 -18.01 6.18 -1.48
N ALA A 12 -17.67 7.44 -1.25
CA ALA A 12 -17.48 7.99 0.08
C ALA A 12 -18.76 8.01 0.92
N LYS A 13 -19.95 8.14 0.32
CA LYS A 13 -21.24 8.09 1.04
C LYS A 13 -21.56 6.71 1.62
N ASP A 14 -21.12 5.67 0.92
CA ASP A 14 -21.36 4.27 1.30
C ASP A 14 -20.18 3.67 2.10
N SER A 15 -19.18 4.49 2.45
CA SER A 15 -17.92 4.06 3.10
C SER A 15 -17.62 4.88 4.35
N LEU A 16 -16.69 4.40 5.18
CA LEU A 16 -16.07 5.21 6.22
C LEU A 16 -14.88 5.98 5.63
N ALA A 17 -15.01 7.30 5.50
CA ALA A 17 -13.95 8.17 5.02
C ALA A 17 -13.07 8.67 6.18
N PHE A 18 -11.75 8.51 6.05
CA PHE A 18 -10.78 9.03 7.01
C PHE A 18 -10.29 10.42 6.59
N GLU A 19 -10.64 11.46 7.35
CA GLU A 19 -10.20 12.84 7.09
C GLU A 19 -8.71 13.07 7.41
N ARG A 20 -8.08 12.16 8.15
CA ARG A 20 -6.69 12.23 8.58
C ARG A 20 -5.97 10.91 8.30
N ALA A 21 -5.62 10.68 7.03
CA ALA A 21 -4.83 9.54 6.58
C ALA A 21 -3.47 10.02 6.04
N TYR A 22 -2.38 9.54 6.65
CA TYR A 22 -1.01 9.94 6.31
C TYR A 22 -0.23 8.77 5.72
N CYS A 23 0.58 9.03 4.70
CA CYS A 23 1.56 8.07 4.23
C CYS A 23 2.77 8.01 5.18
N THR A 24 3.47 6.88 5.20
CA THR A 24 4.67 6.71 6.04
C THR A 24 5.87 7.50 5.51
N ILE A 25 5.90 7.78 4.21
CA ILE A 25 6.93 8.55 3.51
C ILE A 25 6.38 9.03 2.17
N ALA A 26 6.73 10.24 1.74
CA ALA A 26 6.28 10.81 0.47
C ALA A 26 7.09 10.28 -0.75
N PHE A 27 7.27 8.97 -0.86
CA PHE A 27 7.99 8.33 -1.96
C PHE A 27 7.36 6.98 -2.34
N CYS A 28 7.26 6.70 -3.65
CA CYS A 28 6.34 5.68 -4.16
C CYS A 28 6.66 4.26 -3.68
N ALA A 29 7.88 3.76 -3.92
CA ALA A 29 8.31 2.42 -3.55
C ALA A 29 8.21 2.15 -2.03
N PRO A 30 8.77 2.98 -1.13
CA PRO A 30 8.72 2.72 0.30
C PRO A 30 7.34 2.94 0.92
N ALA A 31 6.52 3.89 0.43
CA ALA A 31 5.14 4.04 0.89
C ALA A 31 4.28 2.82 0.54
N ARG A 32 4.43 2.29 -0.69
CA ARG A 32 3.71 1.09 -1.15
C ARG A 32 4.17 -0.15 -0.40
N ALA A 33 5.47 -0.30 -0.19
CA ALA A 33 6.00 -1.38 0.63
C ALA A 33 5.42 -1.32 2.04
N ALA A 34 5.30 -0.14 2.64
CA ALA A 34 4.73 0.00 3.98
C ALA A 34 3.26 -0.47 4.04
N VAL A 35 2.42 -0.06 3.08
CA VAL A 35 1.03 -0.52 3.00
C VAL A 35 0.93 -2.02 2.76
N LEU A 36 1.71 -2.55 1.81
CA LEU A 36 1.61 -3.95 1.38
C LEU A 36 2.28 -4.93 2.35
N THR A 37 3.04 -4.45 3.33
CA THR A 37 3.70 -5.30 4.34
C THR A 37 3.24 -5.02 5.77
N GLY A 38 2.56 -3.89 6.01
CA GLY A 38 2.22 -3.42 7.35
C GLY A 38 3.42 -2.99 8.18
N ARG A 39 4.56 -2.63 7.54
CA ARG A 39 5.82 -2.30 8.21
C ARG A 39 6.30 -0.89 7.84
N TRP A 40 6.87 -0.17 8.81
CA TRP A 40 7.45 1.14 8.55
C TRP A 40 8.68 1.05 7.63
N PRO A 41 9.01 2.12 6.87
CA PRO A 41 10.26 2.22 6.10
C PRO A 41 11.51 1.79 6.88
N ASP A 42 11.58 2.14 8.17
CA ASP A 42 12.70 1.76 9.05
C ASP A 42 12.81 0.25 9.30
N THR A 43 11.68 -0.45 9.30
CA THR A 43 11.62 -1.90 9.43
C THR A 43 11.91 -2.59 8.10
N THR A 44 11.35 -2.08 7.00
CA THR A 44 11.58 -2.64 5.66
C THR A 44 12.98 -2.34 5.14
N GLY A 45 13.63 -1.28 5.63
CA GLY A 45 14.90 -0.75 5.12
C GLY A 45 14.76 -0.02 3.78
N MET A 46 13.54 0.26 3.34
CA MET A 46 13.27 0.94 2.08
C MET A 46 13.15 2.44 2.27
N TYR A 47 14.13 3.19 1.76
CA TYR A 47 14.12 4.65 1.72
C TYR A 47 14.28 5.21 0.29
N SER A 48 14.56 4.36 -0.69
CA SER A 48 14.73 4.69 -2.10
C SER A 48 14.07 3.62 -2.99
N GLU A 49 14.20 3.75 -4.32
CA GLU A 49 13.72 2.73 -5.26
C GLU A 49 14.50 1.41 -5.17
N GLN A 50 15.71 1.42 -4.60
CA GLN A 50 16.47 0.19 -4.43
C GLN A 50 15.81 -0.66 -3.35
N PHE A 51 15.12 -1.71 -3.81
CA PHE A 51 14.52 -2.71 -2.95
C PHE A 51 15.62 -3.46 -2.18
N GLN A 52 15.95 -2.97 -0.99
CA GLN A 52 16.88 -3.63 -0.08
C GLN A 52 16.19 -4.87 0.50
N LEU A 53 16.20 -5.98 -0.25
CA LEU A 53 15.68 -7.30 0.13
C LEU A 53 16.29 -7.83 1.45
N LEU A 54 17.36 -7.21 1.95
CA LEU A 54 18.17 -7.70 3.07
C LEU A 54 17.38 -7.83 4.38
N ARG A 55 16.32 -7.06 4.61
CA ARG A 55 15.44 -7.19 5.80
C ARG A 55 14.07 -7.82 5.50
N ALA A 56 13.76 -8.06 4.23
CA ALA A 56 12.44 -8.55 3.79
C ALA A 56 12.23 -10.06 3.98
N LYS A 57 13.27 -10.83 4.33
CA LYS A 57 13.23 -12.31 4.36
C LYS A 57 12.14 -12.88 5.29
N TYR A 58 11.69 -12.12 6.29
CA TYR A 58 10.64 -12.52 7.23
C TYR A 58 9.36 -11.69 7.13
N ILE A 59 9.26 -10.83 6.11
CA ILE A 59 8.11 -9.96 5.91
C ILE A 59 7.18 -10.63 4.89
N VAL A 60 6.00 -11.04 5.33
CA VAL A 60 4.96 -11.60 4.46
C VAL A 60 4.13 -10.45 3.89
N PRO A 61 4.13 -10.23 2.56
CA PRO A 61 3.29 -9.18 1.97
C PRO A 61 1.82 -9.58 1.99
N LEU A 62 0.93 -8.59 2.05
CA LEU A 62 -0.52 -8.75 2.13
C LEU A 62 -1.08 -9.68 1.03
N PRO A 63 -0.71 -9.56 -0.26
CA PRO A 63 -1.22 -10.49 -1.28
C PRO A 63 -0.76 -11.94 -1.04
N LYS A 64 0.42 -12.15 -0.46
CA LYS A 64 0.87 -13.51 -0.08
C LYS A 64 0.04 -14.04 1.09
N LEU A 65 -0.19 -13.22 2.11
CA LEU A 65 -1.01 -13.61 3.26
C LEU A 65 -2.41 -14.07 2.82
N PHE A 66 -3.08 -13.32 1.94
CA PHE A 66 -4.38 -13.71 1.39
C PHE A 66 -4.31 -15.01 0.57
N ARG A 67 -3.30 -15.18 -0.29
CA ARG A 67 -3.12 -16.43 -1.06
C ARG A 67 -2.89 -17.64 -0.17
N ASP A 68 -2.10 -17.48 0.89
CA ASP A 68 -1.86 -18.55 1.87
C ASP A 68 -3.15 -18.94 2.62
N GLN A 69 -4.20 -18.11 2.58
CA GLN A 69 -5.53 -18.38 3.15
C GLN A 69 -6.58 -18.76 2.08
N GLY A 70 -6.15 -19.10 0.86
CA GLY A 70 -7.04 -19.60 -0.21
C GLY A 70 -7.71 -18.53 -1.07
N TYR A 71 -7.36 -17.25 -0.90
CA TYR A 71 -7.87 -16.19 -1.78
C TYR A 71 -7.08 -16.13 -3.08
N ILE A 72 -7.79 -15.86 -4.18
CA ILE A 72 -7.15 -15.49 -5.44
C ILE A 72 -6.81 -13.99 -5.39
N CYS A 73 -5.54 -13.65 -5.54
CA CYS A 73 -5.08 -12.26 -5.52
C CYS A 73 -4.50 -11.86 -6.87
N HIS A 74 -5.13 -10.88 -7.51
CA HIS A 74 -4.67 -10.29 -8.77
C HIS A 74 -3.96 -8.95 -8.53
N GLY A 75 -2.88 -8.73 -9.28
CA GLY A 75 -2.27 -7.40 -9.41
C GLY A 75 -2.70 -6.77 -10.75
N ALA A 76 -3.06 -5.50 -10.73
CA ALA A 76 -3.39 -4.73 -11.93
C ALA A 76 -2.77 -3.33 -11.85
N GLY A 77 -2.09 -2.90 -12.92
CA GLY A 77 -1.37 -1.62 -12.95
C GLY A 77 -0.21 -1.55 -11.95
N LYS A 78 0.01 -0.36 -11.37
CA LYS A 78 1.11 -0.09 -10.44
C LYS A 78 0.73 -0.52 -9.01
N THR A 79 1.27 -1.65 -8.55
CA THR A 79 1.04 -2.20 -7.20
C THR A 79 2.28 -2.03 -6.31
N PHE A 80 3.23 -2.97 -6.36
CA PHE A 80 4.63 -2.73 -6.00
C PHE A 80 5.29 -1.78 -7.02
N HIS A 81 6.47 -1.23 -6.68
CA HIS A 81 7.28 -0.45 -7.62
C HIS A 81 8.06 -1.37 -8.56
#